data_AF-A0AAU8P991-F1
#
_entry.id   AF-A0AAU8P991-F1
#
_cell.length_a   1.000
_cell.length_b   1.000
_cell.length_c   1.000
_cell.angle_alpha   90.00
_cell.angle_beta   90.00
_cell.angle_gamma   90.00
#
_symmetry.space_group_name_H-M   'P 1'
#
loop_
_entity.id
_entity.type
_entity.pdbx_description
1 polymer ?
#
loop_
_entity_poly.entity_id
_entity_poly.type
_entity_poly.pdbx_seq_one_letter_code
_entity_poly.pdbx_strand_id
1 'polypeptide(L)'
;MSKRKKKNTEIPLLHVYGQHAWHDDVYIVGNKQGLEMLLAVAKQALKEDRGETGGDVFTADGEGYSVIVLFRDDSWPEGWNRVALPYWGDHARDKREDVLWPEDL
;
A
#
# COMPACT_ATOMS: atom_id res chain seq x y z
N MET A 1 -24.50 -24.62 27.02
CA MET A 1 -24.56 -24.35 25.57
C MET A 1 -23.60 -23.20 25.25
N SER A 2 -22.48 -23.47 24.59
CA SER A 2 -21.49 -22.45 24.23
C SER A 2 -22.01 -21.62 23.06
N LYS A 3 -22.14 -20.29 23.24
CA LYS A 3 -22.45 -19.37 22.15
C LYS A 3 -21.28 -19.38 21.17
N ARG A 4 -21.44 -20.09 20.04
CA ARG A 4 -20.54 -20.03 18.89
C ARG A 4 -20.48 -18.56 18.46
N LYS A 5 -19.38 -17.85 18.75
CA LYS A 5 -19.16 -16.48 18.26
C LYS A 5 -19.29 -16.53 16.74
N LYS A 6 -20.32 -15.90 16.17
CA LYS A 6 -20.36 -15.61 14.74
C LYS A 6 -19.04 -14.90 14.41
N LYS A 7 -18.19 -15.48 13.56
CA LYS A 7 -17.12 -14.73 12.93
C LYS A 7 -17.82 -13.64 12.14
N ASN A 8 -17.82 -12.41 12.64
CA ASN A 8 -18.16 -11.25 11.82
C ASN A 8 -17.07 -11.20 10.75
N THR A 9 -17.38 -11.70 9.56
CA THR A 9 -16.53 -11.52 8.37
C THR A 9 -16.78 -10.09 7.90
N GLU A 10 -16.25 -9.12 8.65
CA GLU A 10 -16.33 -7.73 8.22
C GLU A 10 -15.53 -7.56 6.94
N ILE A 11 -16.09 -6.77 6.03
CA ILE A 11 -15.46 -6.39 4.77
C ILE A 11 -14.10 -5.75 5.11
N PRO A 12 -12.98 -6.16 4.48
CA PRO A 12 -11.68 -5.55 4.73
C PRO A 12 -11.68 -4.11 4.23
N LEU A 13 -11.80 -3.16 5.15
CA LEU A 13 -11.79 -1.73 4.81
C LEU A 13 -10.37 -1.20 4.96
N LEU A 14 -9.88 -0.55 3.92
CA LEU A 14 -8.55 0.06 3.90
C LEU A 14 -8.56 1.32 3.04
N HIS A 15 -8.07 2.41 3.59
CA HIS A 15 -7.81 3.66 2.90
C HIS A 15 -6.34 3.99 3.06
N VAL A 16 -5.67 4.26 1.94
CA VAL A 16 -4.27 4.69 1.91
C VAL A 16 -4.23 6.09 1.33
N TYR A 17 -3.77 7.04 2.14
CA TYR A 17 -3.61 8.43 1.75
C TYR A 17 -2.12 8.73 1.57
N GLY A 18 -1.72 8.95 0.31
CA GLY A 18 -0.35 9.23 -0.07
C GLY A 18 0.15 10.59 0.46
N GLN A 19 1.46 10.72 0.53
CA GLN A 19 2.14 11.93 0.99
C GLN A 19 1.92 13.08 0.00
N HIS A 20 1.46 14.24 0.47
CA HIS A 20 1.19 15.38 -0.42
C HIS A 20 2.47 16.08 -0.87
N ALA A 21 3.36 16.42 0.07
CA ALA A 21 4.68 16.98 -0.21
C ALA A 21 5.75 16.44 0.77
N TRP A 22 7.01 16.84 0.56
CA TRP A 22 8.10 16.51 1.48
C TRP A 22 7.73 16.88 2.93
N HIS A 23 8.04 15.99 3.86
CA HIS A 23 7.76 16.12 5.31
C HIS A 23 6.29 16.00 5.74
N ASP A 24 5.32 15.83 4.82
CA ASP A 24 3.92 15.58 5.20
C ASP A 24 3.71 14.16 5.76
N ASP A 25 2.73 13.99 6.64
CA ASP A 25 2.32 12.67 7.13
C ASP A 25 1.64 11.84 6.03
N VAL A 26 1.66 10.52 6.23
CA VAL A 26 0.81 9.56 5.50
C VAL A 26 -0.20 8.96 6.45
N TYR A 27 -1.41 8.70 5.96
CA TYR A 27 -2.45 8.05 6.75
C TYR A 27 -2.84 6.72 6.10
N ILE A 28 -2.80 5.66 6.90
CA ILE A 28 -3.36 4.36 6.55
C ILE A 28 -4.47 4.09 7.56
N VAL A 29 -5.70 4.08 7.08
CA VAL A 29 -6.89 3.87 7.92
C VAL A 29 -7.56 2.59 7.47
N GLY A 30 -7.60 1.60 8.35
CA GLY A 30 -8.29 0.35 8.05
C GLY A 30 -8.97 -0.22 9.28
N ASN A 31 -9.99 -1.04 9.04
CA ASN A 31 -10.48 -1.92 10.09
C ASN A 31 -9.47 -3.06 10.33
N LYS A 32 -9.76 -3.90 11.32
CA LYS A 32 -8.86 -5.00 11.68
C LYS A 32 -8.50 -5.86 10.47
N GLN A 33 -9.49 -6.25 9.67
CA GLN A 33 -9.34 -7.13 8.51
C GLN A 33 -8.50 -6.47 7.41
N GLY A 34 -8.75 -5.20 7.09
CA GLY A 34 -7.97 -4.46 6.08
C GLY A 34 -6.50 -4.28 6.50
N LEU A 35 -6.24 -3.96 7.77
CA LEU A 35 -4.88 -3.85 8.30
C LEU A 35 -4.16 -5.21 8.37
N GLU A 36 -4.87 -6.28 8.73
CA GLU A 36 -4.33 -7.64 8.70
C GLU A 36 -3.97 -8.09 7.28
N MET A 37 -4.79 -7.73 6.27
CA MET A 37 -4.48 -7.97 4.86
C MET A 37 -3.26 -7.19 4.39
N LEU A 38 -3.17 -5.90 4.71
CA LEU A 38 -1.99 -5.09 4.39
C LEU A 38 -0.71 -5.70 4.99
N LEU A 39 -0.76 -6.14 6.25
CA LEU A 39 0.37 -6.81 6.91
C LEU A 39 0.74 -8.12 6.23
N ALA A 40 -0.25 -8.92 5.82
CA ALA A 40 -0.01 -10.18 5.11
C ALA A 40 0.68 -9.94 3.77
N VAL A 41 0.20 -8.95 3.01
CA VAL A 41 0.76 -8.57 1.71
C VAL A 41 2.17 -7.99 1.85
N ALA A 42 2.43 -7.16 2.86
CA ALA A 42 3.79 -6.69 3.13
C ALA A 42 4.74 -7.85 3.47
N LYS A 43 4.28 -8.83 4.26
CA LYS A 43 5.06 -10.04 4.56
C LYS A 43 5.30 -10.91 3.33
N GLN A 44 4.38 -10.92 2.37
CA GLN A 44 4.57 -11.61 1.10
C GLN A 44 5.63 -10.91 0.26
N ALA A 45 5.57 -9.58 0.13
CA ALA A 45 6.57 -8.81 -0.60
C ALA A 45 7.99 -9.03 -0.05
N LEU A 46 8.15 -9.12 1.28
CA LEU A 46 9.44 -9.45 1.91
C LEU A 46 9.98 -10.85 1.57
N LYS A 47 9.18 -11.75 1.00
CA LYS A 47 9.57 -13.13 0.64
C LYS A 47 9.67 -13.36 -0.86
N GLU A 48 8.83 -12.66 -1.62
CA GLU A 48 8.57 -12.90 -3.05
C GLU A 48 8.85 -11.65 -3.89
N ASP A 49 9.47 -10.63 -3.30
CA ASP A 49 9.72 -9.29 -3.86
C ASP A 49 8.46 -8.47 -4.22
N ARG A 50 7.30 -9.12 -4.26
CA ARG A 50 5.98 -8.53 -4.52
C ARG A 50 4.90 -9.22 -3.69
N GLY A 51 3.96 -8.43 -3.20
CA GLY A 51 2.70 -8.92 -2.65
C GLY A 51 1.53 -8.13 -3.22
N GLU A 52 0.35 -8.75 -3.28
CA GLU A 52 -0.87 -8.09 -3.75
C GLU A 52 -2.11 -8.60 -2.99
N THR A 53 -3.08 -7.72 -2.71
CA THR A 53 -4.34 -8.11 -2.08
C THR A 53 -5.33 -8.78 -3.03
N GLY A 54 -5.13 -8.69 -4.36
CA GLY A 54 -5.99 -9.33 -5.36
C GLY A 54 -7.41 -8.76 -5.47
N GLY A 55 -7.60 -7.49 -5.13
CA GLY A 55 -8.92 -6.83 -5.15
C GLY A 55 -9.76 -7.00 -3.89
N ASP A 56 -9.19 -7.58 -2.82
CA ASP A 56 -9.94 -7.96 -1.61
C ASP A 56 -10.03 -6.87 -0.53
N VAL A 57 -9.57 -5.65 -0.81
CA VAL A 57 -9.74 -4.51 0.11
C VAL A 57 -10.68 -3.47 -0.50
N PHE A 58 -11.39 -2.76 0.37
CA PHE A 58 -12.48 -1.89 0.00
C PHE A 58 -12.34 -0.51 0.66
N THR A 59 -12.76 0.53 -0.06
CA THR A 59 -13.00 1.85 0.51
C THR A 59 -14.37 1.89 1.21
N ALA A 60 -14.59 2.89 2.07
CA ALA A 60 -15.82 3.04 2.84
C ALA A 60 -17.09 3.26 2.01
N ASP A 61 -16.97 3.62 0.74
CA ASP A 61 -18.07 3.67 -0.24
C ASP A 61 -18.40 2.32 -0.88
N GLY A 62 -17.58 1.29 -0.61
CA GLY A 62 -17.78 -0.08 -1.08
C GLY A 62 -17.03 -0.45 -2.35
N GLU A 63 -16.25 0.46 -2.94
CA GLU A 63 -15.43 0.17 -4.11
C GLU A 63 -14.21 -0.68 -3.73
N GLY A 64 -13.98 -1.75 -4.49
CA GLY A 64 -12.86 -2.68 -4.27
C GLY A 64 -11.61 -2.28 -5.04
N TYR A 65 -10.43 -2.55 -4.49
CA TYR A 65 -9.16 -2.30 -5.16
C TYR A 65 -8.04 -3.24 -4.69
N SER A 66 -6.94 -3.29 -5.44
CA SER A 66 -5.73 -4.00 -5.04
C SER A 66 -4.75 -3.04 -4.37
N VAL A 67 -4.15 -3.47 -3.25
CA VAL A 67 -2.90 -2.91 -2.76
C VAL A 67 -1.76 -3.80 -3.24
N ILE A 68 -0.80 -3.20 -3.92
CA ILE A 68 0.44 -3.82 -4.37
C ILE A 68 1.57 -3.32 -3.46
N VAL A 69 2.32 -4.24 -2.85
CA VAL A 69 3.52 -3.91 -2.07
C VAL A 69 4.72 -4.50 -2.79
N LEU A 70 5.71 -3.65 -3.07
CA LEU A 70 6.95 -4.01 -3.74
C LEU A 70 8.09 -3.94 -2.74
N PHE A 71 8.91 -4.97 -2.70
CA PHE A 71 10.13 -4.99 -1.90
C PHE A 71 11.34 -4.76 -2.81
N ARG A 72 12.24 -3.89 -2.37
CA ARG A 72 13.52 -3.62 -3.03
C ARG A 72 14.62 -3.62 -1.98
N ASP A 73 15.64 -4.43 -2.22
CA ASP A 73 16.82 -4.55 -1.36
C ASP A 73 18.05 -3.82 -1.95
N ASP A 74 17.82 -2.90 -2.88
CA ASP A 74 18.88 -2.06 -3.45
C ASP A 74 19.46 -1.12 -2.38
N SER A 75 20.76 -0.84 -2.49
CA SER A 75 21.43 0.09 -1.58
C SER A 75 20.94 1.53 -1.78
N TRP A 76 20.92 2.34 -0.74
CA TRP A 76 20.68 3.77 -0.89
C TRP A 76 22.02 4.51 -1.03
N PRO A 77 22.18 5.44 -2.00
CA PRO A 77 21.18 5.88 -2.99
C PRO A 77 21.07 5.03 -4.27
N GLU A 78 22.02 4.13 -4.54
CA GLU A 78 22.11 3.34 -5.78
C GLU A 78 20.97 2.33 -5.97
N GLY A 79 20.01 2.66 -6.85
CA GLY A 79 18.82 1.83 -7.11
C GLY A 79 17.52 2.48 -6.61
N TRP A 80 17.63 3.41 -5.66
CA TRP A 80 16.54 4.28 -5.22
C TRP A 80 16.49 5.61 -5.95
N ASN A 81 17.61 6.07 -6.48
CA ASN A 81 17.72 7.34 -7.20
C ASN A 81 16.85 7.45 -8.45
N ARG A 82 16.41 6.33 -9.03
CA ARG A 82 15.46 6.30 -10.16
C ARG A 82 14.02 6.00 -9.75
N VAL A 83 13.74 5.61 -8.50
CA VAL A 83 12.36 5.40 -8.06
C VAL A 83 11.64 6.75 -7.99
N ALA A 84 10.44 6.82 -8.56
CA ALA A 84 9.62 8.02 -8.52
C ALA A 84 9.29 8.41 -7.06
N LEU A 85 9.39 9.70 -6.75
CA LEU A 85 9.00 10.20 -5.42
C LEU A 85 7.49 10.02 -5.20
N PRO A 86 7.03 9.62 -3.99
CA PRO A 86 5.63 9.27 -3.72
C PRO A 86 4.72 10.49 -3.52
N TYR A 87 5.16 11.69 -3.92
CA TYR A 87 4.46 12.94 -3.67
C TYR A 87 3.39 13.21 -4.74
N TRP A 88 2.15 13.43 -4.32
CA TRP A 88 1.05 13.67 -5.27
C TRP A 88 0.74 15.14 -5.53
N GLY A 89 1.19 16.06 -4.66
CA GLY A 89 0.97 17.50 -4.87
C GLY A 89 1.80 18.03 -6.04
N ASP A 90 1.21 18.82 -6.94
CA ASP A 90 1.86 19.27 -8.21
C ASP A 90 3.22 19.97 -8.04
N HIS A 91 3.44 20.63 -6.90
CA HIS A 91 4.67 21.33 -6.56
C HIS A 91 5.78 20.38 -6.06
N ALA A 92 5.41 19.19 -5.60
CA ALA A 92 6.32 18.18 -5.07
C ALA A 92 6.44 16.93 -5.96
N ARG A 93 5.45 16.67 -6.82
CA ARG A 93 5.43 15.52 -7.72
C ARG A 93 6.72 15.42 -8.52
N ASP A 94 7.21 14.19 -8.67
CA ASP A 94 8.41 13.92 -9.44
C ASP A 94 8.25 14.29 -10.92
N LYS A 95 9.25 14.97 -11.47
CA LYS A 95 9.28 15.49 -12.86
C LYS A 95 10.55 15.10 -13.61
N ARG A 96 11.38 14.25 -13.01
CA ARG A 96 12.60 13.74 -13.66
C ARG A 96 12.20 12.81 -14.81
N GLU A 97 12.96 12.82 -15.91
CA GLU A 97 12.60 12.08 -17.13
C GLU A 97 12.88 10.57 -17.04
N ASP A 98 13.85 10.15 -16.22
CA ASP A 98 14.28 8.75 -16.09
C ASP A 98 13.91 8.18 -14.71
N VAL A 99 12.61 8.25 -14.38
CA VAL A 99 12.06 7.68 -13.15
C VAL A 99 11.24 6.43 -13.42
N LEU A 100 11.33 5.48 -12.51
CA LEU A 100 10.56 4.25 -12.46
C LEU A 100 9.37 4.48 -11.53
N TRP A 101 8.18 4.51 -12.11
CA TRP A 101 6.93 4.52 -11.34
C TRP A 101 6.64 3.13 -10.78
N PRO A 102 5.83 2.99 -9.72
CA PRO A 102 5.55 1.68 -9.10
C PRO A 102 5.08 0.59 -10.08
N GLU A 103 4.38 0.95 -11.14
CA GLU A 103 3.96 0.04 -12.22
C GLU A 103 5.10 -0.50 -13.08
N ASP A 104 6.25 0.18 -13.11
CA ASP A 104 7.45 -0.14 -13.87
C ASP A 104 8.58 -0.77 -13.02
N LEU A 105 8.34 -0.93 -11.71
CA LEU A 105 9.31 -1.49 -10.75
C LEU A 105 9.32 -3.03 -10.73
#